data_AF-S7QLJ9-F1
#
_entry.id   AF-S7QLJ9-F1
#
_cell.length_a   1.000
_cell.length_b   1.000
_cell.length_c   1.000
_cell.angle_alpha   90.00
_cell.angle_beta   90.00
_cell.angle_gamma   90.00
#
_symmetry.space_group_name_H-M   'P 1'
#
loop_
_entity.id
_entity.type
_entity.pdbx_description
1 polymer ?
#
loop_
_entity_poly.entity_id
_entity_poly.type
_entity_poly.pdbx_seq_one_letter_code
_entity_poly.pdbx_strand_id
1 'polypeptide(L)'
;MVAPDKSARRSSLGPCLLLCALFCATLAVLTSLSRRGHPPGSTSLNYTVGLREWGIPSVPPITYVGDVSGFKAYSRLVTPAPDATLQPDTTAIVLNWSRFRNVVLIAALLCDPTLDSVISQVFIWNNNPKSIALNDFAGSGCSPEKLRIHNSPSNLLFKARFMACAQSSTPYCFTQDDDYLLRPEIITALQERMTKSRRPSALHLLPPHEHLSSQLRELHSVDGRLHTSFAWLGHGTIFPRADAEEFLELLHRLNFTFEEMGMADNYFSILKNEIPEIWFDQGIELGGGQPFTAGVEGDLRNRRHIGKAGKYLDALLSWDNPPCLPSVPGKKESPYVNYDAMDSSRTGISRSALLGIPGMLETNIRLLPDAREYTADSAQAMLDQEARNAALLGDQGKEHYLRHAPSQAVDGLPDTSFISPGNARANDFIAIDLLNPIKSDIQTLQIVFLVDAETERILKTCKFESSVDGLHWAQADDVYCFDSSVEIDDPTYSSGDRTLRECYAQLPLSSTDAGPRRFRALLRESVDTKWQIHEMWIRGAS
;
A
#
# COMPACT_ATOMS: atom_id res chain seq x y z
N MET A 1 23.56 -67.28 2.89
CA MET A 1 23.41 -65.92 2.33
C MET A 1 22.26 -65.26 3.06
N VAL A 2 22.58 -64.32 3.94
CA VAL A 2 21.69 -63.76 4.97
C VAL A 2 21.11 -62.44 4.43
N ALA A 3 19.79 -62.33 4.44
CA ALA A 3 19.04 -61.10 4.14
C ALA A 3 18.78 -60.32 5.45
N PRO A 4 18.77 -58.97 5.44
CA PRO A 4 18.61 -58.19 6.66
C PRO A 4 17.14 -57.87 7.00
N ASP A 5 16.88 -57.88 8.30
CA ASP A 5 15.63 -57.62 9.00
C ASP A 5 15.38 -56.10 9.17
N LYS A 6 14.12 -55.66 8.98
CA LYS A 6 13.70 -54.26 9.07
C LYS A 6 12.95 -54.05 10.38
N SER A 7 13.59 -53.39 11.34
CA SER A 7 12.93 -52.89 12.56
C SER A 7 12.36 -51.48 12.33
N ALA A 8 11.08 -51.31 12.63
CA ALA A 8 10.35 -50.04 12.58
C ALA A 8 10.47 -49.31 13.94
N ARG A 9 10.97 -48.07 13.93
CA ARG A 9 10.85 -47.13 15.06
C ARG A 9 9.69 -46.18 14.79
N ARG A 10 8.64 -46.24 15.62
CA ARG A 10 7.61 -45.19 15.75
C ARG A 10 8.15 -44.11 16.70
N SER A 11 8.28 -42.87 16.24
CA SER A 11 8.49 -41.69 17.10
C SER A 11 7.14 -41.06 17.44
N SER A 12 6.89 -40.92 18.74
CA SER A 12 5.73 -40.26 19.32
C SER A 12 5.90 -38.74 19.30
N LEU A 13 5.07 -38.06 18.52
CA LEU A 13 4.84 -36.61 18.65
C LEU A 13 3.56 -36.39 19.46
N GLY A 14 3.73 -36.24 20.77
CA GLY A 14 2.87 -35.42 21.64
C GLY A 14 3.80 -34.56 22.49
N PRO A 15 3.36 -33.64 23.37
CA PRO A 15 2.12 -32.88 23.52
C PRO A 15 2.32 -31.36 23.23
N CYS A 16 3.46 -30.94 22.68
CA CYS A 16 3.80 -29.52 22.47
C CYS A 16 2.86 -28.76 21.51
N LEU A 17 2.29 -29.43 20.52
CA LEU A 17 1.35 -28.81 19.56
C LEU A 17 0.00 -28.45 20.20
N LEU A 18 -0.42 -29.18 21.25
CA LEU A 18 -1.67 -28.88 21.96
C LEU A 18 -1.54 -27.68 22.90
N LEU A 19 -0.36 -27.48 23.50
CA LEU A 19 -0.09 -26.35 24.39
C LEU A 19 0.01 -25.02 23.62
N CYS A 20 0.58 -25.04 22.41
CA CYS A 20 0.66 -23.85 21.56
C CYS A 20 -0.72 -23.40 21.07
N ALA A 21 -1.59 -24.35 20.69
CA ALA A 21 -2.96 -24.06 20.27
C ALA A 21 -3.85 -23.50 21.40
N LEU A 22 -3.67 -23.98 22.64
CA LEU A 22 -4.40 -23.45 23.80
C LEU A 22 -3.94 -22.04 24.20
N PHE A 23 -2.66 -21.71 24.02
CA PHE A 23 -2.12 -20.39 24.33
C PHE A 23 -2.60 -19.32 23.33
N CYS A 24 -2.65 -19.65 22.03
CA CYS A 24 -3.21 -18.75 21.02
C CYS A 24 -4.73 -18.53 21.18
N ALA A 25 -5.48 -19.57 21.56
CA ALA A 25 -6.92 -19.44 21.77
C ALA A 25 -7.28 -18.61 23.02
N THR A 26 -6.48 -18.68 24.08
CA THR A 26 -6.72 -17.92 25.32
C THR A 26 -6.34 -16.44 25.18
N LEU A 27 -5.29 -16.12 24.39
CA LEU A 27 -4.93 -14.73 24.09
C LEU A 27 -6.02 -14.03 23.24
N ALA A 28 -6.62 -14.73 22.27
CA ALA A 28 -7.71 -14.20 21.45
C ALA A 28 -9.03 -13.99 22.22
N VAL A 29 -9.31 -14.82 23.23
CA VAL A 29 -10.50 -14.66 24.08
C VAL A 29 -10.32 -13.50 25.05
N LEU A 30 -9.12 -13.29 25.61
CA LEU A 30 -8.84 -12.19 26.54
C LEU A 30 -8.81 -10.82 25.87
N THR A 31 -8.40 -10.72 24.59
CA THR A 31 -8.50 -9.45 23.84
C THR A 31 -9.94 -9.12 23.41
N SER A 32 -10.80 -10.12 23.20
CA SER A 32 -12.21 -9.91 22.83
C SER A 32 -13.12 -9.47 23.99
N LEU A 33 -12.76 -9.79 25.24
CA LEU A 33 -13.60 -9.51 26.42
C LEU A 33 -13.45 -8.07 26.99
N SER A 34 -12.53 -7.25 26.48
CA SER A 34 -12.30 -5.89 27.00
C SER A 34 -13.11 -4.77 26.33
N ARG A 35 -13.89 -5.05 25.26
CA ARG A 35 -14.71 -4.02 24.59
C ARG A 35 -16.16 -4.06 25.05
N ARG A 36 -16.44 -3.39 26.18
CA ARG A 36 -17.82 -3.07 26.61
C ARG A 36 -18.42 -2.00 25.69
N GLY A 37 -19.41 -2.39 24.90
CA GLY A 37 -20.16 -1.49 24.02
C GLY A 37 -20.87 -0.36 24.80
N HIS A 38 -20.67 0.87 24.35
CA HIS A 38 -21.48 2.02 24.72
C HIS A 38 -22.79 2.06 23.89
N PRO A 39 -23.90 2.56 24.46
CA PRO A 39 -25.16 2.73 23.74
C PRO A 39 -25.09 3.91 22.75
N PRO A 40 -25.89 3.92 21.67
CA PRO A 40 -25.82 4.97 20.66
C PRO A 40 -26.58 6.22 21.13
N GLY A 41 -25.82 7.24 21.54
CA GLY A 41 -26.28 8.63 21.51
C GLY A 41 -25.93 9.26 20.16
N SER A 42 -26.81 10.11 19.64
CA SER A 42 -26.69 10.86 18.39
C SER A 42 -25.56 11.90 18.45
N THR A 43 -24.31 11.45 18.51
CA THR A 43 -23.12 12.28 18.25
C THR A 43 -22.57 11.87 16.91
N SER A 44 -22.32 12.86 16.03
CA SER A 44 -21.60 12.65 14.75
C SER A 44 -20.41 11.72 14.96
N LEU A 45 -20.31 10.65 14.16
CA LEU A 45 -19.18 9.73 14.24
C LEU A 45 -17.92 10.49 13.83
N ASN A 46 -17.12 10.88 14.82
CA ASN A 46 -15.85 11.52 14.58
C ASN A 46 -14.78 10.44 14.42
N TYR A 47 -14.43 10.09 13.18
CA TYR A 47 -13.43 9.04 12.89
C TYR A 47 -12.07 9.33 13.57
N THR A 48 -11.74 10.61 13.82
CA THR A 48 -10.51 10.99 14.54
C THR A 48 -10.48 10.49 15.98
N VAL A 49 -11.65 10.32 16.62
CA VAL A 49 -11.76 9.69 17.95
C VAL A 49 -11.43 8.21 17.86
N GLY A 50 -11.93 7.52 16.85
CA GLY A 50 -11.62 6.11 16.60
C GLY A 50 -10.13 5.86 16.34
N LEU A 51 -9.48 6.72 15.55
CA LEU A 51 -8.03 6.63 15.32
C LEU A 51 -7.22 6.79 16.62
N ARG A 52 -7.60 7.74 17.48
CA ARG A 52 -6.95 7.94 18.79
C ARG A 52 -7.15 6.75 19.73
N GLU A 53 -8.34 6.15 19.74
CA GLU A 53 -8.62 4.93 20.53
C GLU A 53 -7.76 3.73 20.09
N TRP A 54 -7.25 3.73 18.86
CA TRP A 54 -6.35 2.70 18.35
C TRP A 54 -4.87 3.06 18.45
N GLY A 55 -4.54 4.15 19.14
CA GLY A 55 -3.16 4.59 19.33
C GLY A 55 -2.52 5.17 18.06
N ILE A 56 -3.30 5.44 17.01
CA ILE A 56 -2.80 6.00 15.76
C ILE A 56 -2.75 7.53 15.92
N PRO A 57 -1.56 8.15 15.89
CA PRO A 57 -1.44 9.58 16.12
C PRO A 57 -2.15 10.37 15.01
N SER A 58 -3.08 11.24 15.40
CA SER A 58 -3.76 12.10 14.42
C SER A 58 -2.81 13.11 13.77
N VAL A 59 -1.79 13.55 14.52
CA VAL A 59 -0.74 14.48 14.07
C VAL A 59 0.59 13.99 14.65
N PRO A 60 1.55 13.60 13.82
CA PRO A 60 2.86 13.19 14.29
C PRO A 60 3.70 14.39 14.78
N PRO A 61 4.63 14.21 15.72
CA PRO A 61 5.39 15.31 16.34
C PRO A 61 6.35 15.95 15.34
N ILE A 62 6.61 17.25 15.51
CA ILE A 62 7.52 18.00 14.64
C ILE A 62 9.00 17.70 14.88
N THR A 63 9.32 17.31 16.11
CA THR A 63 10.64 16.93 16.58
C THR A 63 10.48 15.96 17.75
N TYR A 64 11.47 15.09 17.91
CA TYR A 64 11.67 14.21 19.05
C TYR A 64 12.80 14.71 19.96
N VAL A 65 13.41 15.88 19.68
CA VAL A 65 14.40 16.49 20.58
C VAL A 65 13.71 17.02 21.84
N GLY A 66 14.30 16.76 23.01
CA GLY A 66 13.69 17.11 24.31
C GLY A 66 13.49 18.62 24.52
N ASP A 67 14.35 19.47 23.96
CA ASP A 67 14.17 20.93 23.96
C ASP A 67 13.54 21.40 22.65
N VAL A 68 12.22 21.60 22.69
CA VAL A 68 11.42 22.06 21.55
C VAL A 68 11.51 23.57 21.29
N SER A 69 12.20 24.34 22.13
CA SER A 69 12.18 25.81 22.06
C SER A 69 12.73 26.36 20.74
N GLY A 70 13.74 25.71 20.17
CA GLY A 70 14.31 26.03 18.85
C GLY A 70 13.41 25.68 17.67
N PHE A 71 12.38 24.85 17.87
CA PHE A 71 11.50 24.34 16.81
C PHE A 71 10.11 24.97 16.80
N LYS A 72 9.84 25.95 17.68
CA LYS A 72 8.53 26.61 17.77
C LYS A 72 8.07 27.32 16.49
N ALA A 73 9.03 27.77 15.67
CA ALA A 73 8.75 28.43 14.39
C ALA A 73 8.52 27.43 13.24
N TYR A 74 8.81 26.14 13.46
CA TYR A 74 8.64 25.12 12.44
C TYR A 74 7.22 24.54 12.50
N SER A 75 6.76 24.04 11.36
CA SER A 75 5.65 23.11 11.25
C SER A 75 6.06 21.90 10.39
N ARG A 76 5.47 20.72 10.64
CA ARG A 76 5.42 19.70 9.57
C ARG A 76 4.70 20.35 8.39
N LEU A 77 5.26 20.24 7.19
CA LEU A 77 4.70 20.93 6.04
C LEU A 77 3.31 20.37 5.75
N VAL A 78 2.28 21.18 5.96
CA VAL A 78 0.95 20.89 5.47
C VAL A 78 0.93 21.38 4.03
N THR A 79 0.60 20.50 3.08
CA THR A 79 0.31 20.94 1.71
C THR A 79 -0.80 22.00 1.75
N PRO A 80 -0.84 22.93 0.78
CA PRO A 80 -1.94 23.88 0.69
C PRO A 80 -3.28 23.17 0.86
N ALA A 81 -4.23 23.82 1.52
CA ALA A 81 -5.63 23.44 1.37
C ALA A 81 -5.91 23.28 -0.13
N PRO A 82 -6.63 22.23 -0.54
CA PRO A 82 -6.83 21.95 -1.94
C PRO A 82 -7.35 23.19 -2.66
N ASP A 83 -6.84 23.41 -3.88
CA ASP A 83 -7.29 24.54 -4.69
C ASP A 83 -8.81 24.42 -4.86
N ALA A 84 -9.56 25.38 -4.31
CA ALA A 84 -11.03 25.38 -4.37
C ALA A 84 -11.56 25.44 -5.81
N THR A 85 -10.69 25.65 -6.80
CA THR A 85 -11.01 25.60 -8.23
C THR A 85 -10.88 24.19 -8.84
N LEU A 86 -10.18 23.25 -8.18
CA LEU A 86 -10.09 21.86 -8.62
C LEU A 86 -11.45 21.18 -8.44
N GLN A 87 -12.03 20.74 -9.55
CA GLN A 87 -13.22 19.90 -9.50
C GLN A 87 -12.82 18.49 -9.09
N PRO A 88 -13.53 17.88 -8.13
CA PRO A 88 -13.26 16.50 -7.75
C PRO A 88 -13.52 15.56 -8.92
N ASP A 89 -12.62 14.61 -9.12
CA ASP A 89 -12.54 13.75 -10.31
C ASP A 89 -12.51 12.25 -9.98
N THR A 90 -12.80 11.90 -8.72
CA THR A 90 -12.78 10.52 -8.23
C THR A 90 -14.13 10.14 -7.60
N THR A 91 -14.62 8.95 -7.93
CA THR A 91 -15.73 8.30 -7.19
C THR A 91 -15.14 7.27 -6.24
N ALA A 92 -15.42 7.39 -4.95
CA ALA A 92 -15.03 6.41 -3.95
C ALA A 92 -16.08 5.31 -3.85
N ILE A 93 -15.69 4.05 -3.99
CA ILE A 93 -16.57 2.89 -4.06
C ILE A 93 -16.29 2.02 -2.83
N VAL A 94 -17.35 1.69 -2.09
CA VAL A 94 -17.25 0.84 -0.90
C VAL A 94 -18.22 -0.32 -1.06
N LEU A 95 -17.70 -1.54 -0.95
CA LEU A 95 -18.53 -2.74 -0.98
C LEU A 95 -19.03 -3.05 0.43
N ASN A 96 -20.35 -3.19 0.58
CA ASN A 96 -20.95 -3.63 1.84
C ASN A 96 -21.41 -5.09 1.72
N TRP A 97 -20.93 -5.95 2.62
CA TRP A 97 -21.48 -7.30 2.78
C TRP A 97 -21.85 -7.61 4.23
N SER A 98 -20.91 -7.60 5.17
CA SER A 98 -21.18 -8.09 6.54
C SER A 98 -20.90 -7.06 7.62
N ARG A 99 -20.14 -5.99 7.34
CA ARG A 99 -19.64 -5.06 8.36
C ARG A 99 -20.20 -3.66 8.20
N PHE A 100 -21.53 -3.55 8.16
CA PHE A 100 -22.21 -2.27 7.87
C PHE A 100 -21.75 -1.07 8.73
N ARG A 101 -21.41 -1.30 10.01
CA ARG A 101 -20.87 -0.22 10.88
C ARG A 101 -19.55 0.34 10.37
N ASN A 102 -18.68 -0.51 9.83
CA ASN A 102 -17.41 -0.10 9.23
C ASN A 102 -17.69 0.71 7.96
N VAL A 103 -18.68 0.30 7.15
CA VAL A 103 -19.09 1.05 5.94
C VAL A 103 -19.58 2.45 6.29
N VAL A 104 -20.33 2.63 7.38
CA VAL A 104 -20.75 3.96 7.85
C VAL A 104 -19.56 4.81 8.28
N LEU A 105 -18.59 4.22 9.01
CA LEU A 105 -17.36 4.90 9.41
C LEU A 105 -16.51 5.31 8.20
N ILE A 106 -16.33 4.39 7.25
CA ILE A 106 -15.62 4.64 5.99
C ILE A 106 -16.31 5.76 5.21
N ALA A 107 -17.64 5.73 5.08
CA ALA A 107 -18.39 6.79 4.42
C ALA A 107 -18.22 8.15 5.12
N ALA A 108 -18.11 8.17 6.46
CA ALA A 108 -17.85 9.40 7.20
C ALA A 108 -16.49 10.00 6.85
N LEU A 109 -15.45 9.16 6.74
CA LEU A 109 -14.12 9.60 6.32
C LEU A 109 -14.10 10.07 4.87
N LEU A 110 -14.71 9.32 3.94
CA LEU A 110 -14.73 9.67 2.52
C LEU A 110 -15.56 10.93 2.21
N CYS A 111 -16.47 11.31 3.11
CA CYS A 111 -17.23 12.55 3.03
C CYS A 111 -16.64 13.68 3.88
N ASP A 112 -15.45 13.50 4.48
CA ASP A 112 -14.73 14.56 5.16
C ASP A 112 -14.43 15.73 4.18
N PRO A 113 -14.63 16.99 4.59
CA PRO A 113 -14.34 18.17 3.76
C PRO A 113 -12.91 18.21 3.20
N THR A 114 -11.93 17.59 3.85
CA THR A 114 -10.55 17.52 3.32
C THR A 114 -10.45 16.74 2.01
N LEU A 115 -11.45 15.95 1.66
CA LEU A 115 -11.53 15.18 0.41
C LEU A 115 -12.48 15.79 -0.63
N ASP A 116 -13.07 16.97 -0.39
CA ASP A 116 -14.04 17.57 -1.32
C ASP A 116 -13.44 17.95 -2.68
N SER A 117 -12.14 18.17 -2.77
CA SER A 117 -11.42 18.42 -4.02
C SER A 117 -10.98 17.16 -4.76
N VAL A 118 -11.16 15.98 -4.14
CA VAL A 118 -10.73 14.68 -4.65
C VAL A 118 -11.95 13.82 -4.97
N ILE A 119 -12.83 13.63 -3.98
CA ILE A 119 -13.98 12.73 -4.03
C ILE A 119 -15.23 13.51 -4.41
N SER A 120 -15.74 13.23 -5.61
CA SER A 120 -16.98 13.82 -6.13
C SER A 120 -18.21 13.09 -5.59
N GLN A 121 -18.11 11.76 -5.46
CA GLN A 121 -19.20 10.89 -5.03
C GLN A 121 -18.65 9.73 -4.19
N VAL A 122 -19.39 9.36 -3.14
CA VAL A 122 -19.21 8.11 -2.39
C VAL A 122 -20.31 7.15 -2.81
N PHE A 123 -19.94 6.07 -3.49
CA PHE A 123 -20.83 5.06 -4.01
C PHE A 123 -20.76 3.77 -3.19
N ILE A 124 -21.78 3.54 -2.35
CA ILE A 124 -21.94 2.32 -1.58
C ILE A 124 -22.64 1.26 -2.43
N TRP A 125 -21.94 0.17 -2.72
CA TRP A 125 -22.52 -1.01 -3.36
C TRP A 125 -22.87 -2.05 -2.29
N ASN A 126 -24.16 -2.19 -1.99
CA ASN A 126 -24.65 -3.13 -1.01
C ASN A 126 -24.91 -4.50 -1.64
N ASN A 127 -24.04 -5.45 -1.33
CA ASN A 127 -24.22 -6.87 -1.67
C ASN A 127 -25.06 -7.61 -0.60
N ASN A 128 -25.30 -7.03 0.58
CA ASN A 128 -26.08 -7.67 1.65
C ASN A 128 -27.58 -7.76 1.26
N PRO A 129 -28.26 -8.89 1.52
CA PRO A 129 -29.71 -9.03 1.27
C PRO A 129 -30.58 -8.00 2.02
N LYS A 130 -30.11 -7.51 3.17
CA LYS A 130 -30.73 -6.42 3.90
C LYS A 130 -30.41 -5.11 3.18
N SER A 131 -31.45 -4.50 2.61
CA SER A 131 -31.33 -3.19 1.98
C SER A 131 -30.94 -2.11 2.99
N ILE A 132 -30.16 -1.15 2.52
CA ILE A 132 -29.76 0.06 3.24
C ILE A 132 -30.28 1.30 2.52
N ALA A 133 -30.45 2.40 3.26
CA ALA A 133 -30.96 3.67 2.79
C ALA A 133 -30.09 4.83 3.28
N LEU A 134 -30.29 6.03 2.70
CA LEU A 134 -29.53 7.23 3.07
C LEU A 134 -29.62 7.54 4.58
N ASN A 135 -30.77 7.30 5.20
CA ASN A 135 -30.96 7.53 6.64
C ASN A 135 -30.07 6.66 7.52
N ASP A 136 -29.63 5.49 7.04
CA ASP A 136 -28.70 4.64 7.78
C ASP A 136 -27.30 5.28 7.89
N PHE A 137 -27.01 6.30 7.07
CA PHE A 137 -25.78 7.08 7.04
C PHE A 137 -25.93 8.47 7.68
N ALA A 138 -27.05 8.80 8.32
CA ALA A 138 -27.27 10.13 8.88
C ALA A 138 -26.15 10.58 9.86
N GLY A 139 -25.49 9.64 10.54
CA GLY A 139 -24.39 9.90 11.46
C GLY A 139 -23.01 10.08 10.82
N SER A 140 -22.86 9.85 9.51
CA SER A 140 -21.58 9.96 8.80
C SER A 140 -21.23 11.39 8.39
N GLY A 141 -22.20 12.31 8.40
CA GLY A 141 -22.01 13.66 7.88
C GLY A 141 -22.01 13.75 6.35
N CYS A 142 -22.22 12.64 5.64
CA CYS A 142 -22.25 12.65 4.18
C CYS A 142 -23.56 13.26 3.65
N SER A 143 -23.46 14.21 2.72
CA SER A 143 -24.65 14.80 2.11
C SER A 143 -25.36 13.81 1.17
N PRO A 144 -26.69 13.89 1.02
CA PRO A 144 -27.43 13.08 0.06
C PRO A 144 -26.99 13.26 -1.40
N GLU A 145 -26.35 14.40 -1.73
CA GLU A 145 -25.84 14.69 -3.06
C GLU A 145 -24.50 13.98 -3.33
N LYS A 146 -23.66 13.82 -2.29
CA LYS A 146 -22.37 13.12 -2.37
C LYS A 146 -22.52 11.61 -2.21
N LEU A 147 -23.55 11.13 -1.50
CA LEU A 147 -23.77 9.71 -1.21
C LEU A 147 -24.72 9.03 -2.21
N ARG A 148 -24.21 8.02 -2.92
CA ARG A 148 -24.99 7.13 -3.78
C ARG A 148 -25.04 5.72 -3.19
N ILE A 149 -26.21 5.10 -3.20
CA ILE A 149 -26.41 3.73 -2.70
C ILE A 149 -27.02 2.86 -3.81
N HIS A 150 -26.44 1.68 -4.03
CA HIS A 150 -27.04 0.63 -4.86
C HIS A 150 -27.25 -0.63 -4.02
N ASN A 151 -28.51 -1.05 -3.88
CA ASN A 151 -28.87 -2.32 -3.24
C ASN A 151 -28.94 -3.41 -4.31
N SER A 152 -27.92 -4.26 -4.37
CA SER A 152 -27.83 -5.35 -5.34
C SER A 152 -28.85 -6.45 -4.98
N PRO A 153 -29.57 -7.02 -5.97
CA PRO A 153 -30.51 -8.11 -5.72
C PRO A 153 -29.82 -9.43 -5.32
N SER A 154 -28.51 -9.55 -5.56
CA SER A 154 -27.69 -10.70 -5.20
C SER A 154 -26.25 -10.27 -4.86
N ASN A 155 -25.50 -11.15 -4.20
CA ASN A 155 -24.10 -10.88 -3.92
C ASN A 155 -23.25 -11.02 -5.19
N LEU A 156 -22.75 -9.91 -5.73
CA LEU A 156 -21.88 -9.89 -6.91
C LEU A 156 -20.39 -9.99 -6.57
N LEU A 157 -20.06 -10.20 -5.30
CA LEU A 157 -18.70 -10.32 -4.78
C LEU A 157 -17.83 -9.16 -5.29
N PHE A 158 -16.65 -9.47 -5.84
CA PHE A 158 -15.66 -8.48 -6.26
C PHE A 158 -16.03 -7.77 -7.56
N LYS A 159 -16.85 -8.39 -8.43
CA LYS A 159 -17.34 -7.76 -9.68
C LYS A 159 -18.00 -6.41 -9.44
N ALA A 160 -18.65 -6.27 -8.28
CA ALA A 160 -19.40 -5.08 -7.89
C ALA A 160 -18.58 -3.79 -8.03
N ARG A 161 -17.30 -3.77 -7.64
CA ARG A 161 -16.48 -2.55 -7.69
C ARG A 161 -16.24 -2.06 -9.12
N PHE A 162 -16.01 -2.99 -10.05
CA PHE A 162 -15.82 -2.66 -11.46
C PHE A 162 -17.12 -2.17 -12.10
N MET A 163 -18.25 -2.80 -11.76
CA MET A 163 -19.56 -2.33 -12.23
C MET A 163 -19.91 -0.95 -11.69
N ALA A 164 -19.66 -0.69 -10.40
CA ALA A 164 -19.85 0.61 -9.79
C ALA A 164 -18.97 1.67 -10.47
N CYS A 165 -17.69 1.35 -10.70
CA CYS A 165 -16.75 2.24 -11.34
C CYS A 165 -17.17 2.59 -12.77
N ALA A 166 -17.45 1.59 -13.61
CA ALA A 166 -17.91 1.81 -14.99
C ALA A 166 -19.23 2.60 -15.08
N GLN A 167 -20.05 2.60 -14.03
CA GLN A 167 -21.30 3.39 -13.94
C GLN A 167 -21.12 4.80 -13.33
N SER A 168 -19.90 5.15 -12.94
CA SER A 168 -19.58 6.43 -12.31
C SER A 168 -19.29 7.50 -13.37
N SER A 169 -19.60 8.76 -13.08
CA SER A 169 -19.38 9.87 -14.02
C SER A 169 -17.94 10.39 -14.03
N THR A 170 -17.18 10.12 -12.97
CA THR A 170 -15.81 10.60 -12.79
C THR A 170 -14.80 9.80 -13.61
N PRO A 171 -13.65 10.41 -13.99
CA PRO A 171 -12.59 9.70 -14.72
C PRO A 171 -11.85 8.65 -13.88
N TYR A 172 -11.81 8.81 -12.56
CA TYR A 172 -11.14 7.86 -11.66
C TYR A 172 -12.10 7.25 -10.64
N CYS A 173 -11.73 6.07 -10.17
CA CYS A 173 -12.41 5.34 -9.11
C CYS A 173 -11.41 4.97 -8.03
N PHE A 174 -11.76 5.24 -6.78
CA PHE A 174 -11.07 4.71 -5.61
C PHE A 174 -11.94 3.61 -5.01
N THR A 175 -11.38 2.44 -4.69
CA THR A 175 -12.12 1.32 -4.08
C THR A 175 -11.45 0.84 -2.81
N GLN A 176 -12.23 0.41 -1.83
CA GLN A 176 -11.76 -0.32 -0.64
C GLN A 176 -12.87 -1.23 -0.08
N ASP A 177 -12.46 -2.21 0.72
CA ASP A 177 -13.34 -3.16 1.41
C ASP A 177 -13.84 -2.61 2.77
N ASP A 178 -14.75 -3.34 3.42
CA ASP A 178 -15.41 -2.94 4.67
C ASP A 178 -14.61 -3.30 5.94
N ASP A 179 -13.37 -3.76 5.83
CA ASP A 179 -12.47 -4.10 6.95
C ASP A 179 -11.19 -3.28 7.02
N TYR A 180 -11.05 -2.25 6.18
CA TYR A 180 -9.86 -1.42 6.14
C TYR A 180 -10.20 0.06 6.13
N LEU A 181 -9.34 0.88 6.74
CA LEU A 181 -9.53 2.34 6.80
C LEU A 181 -8.30 3.06 6.27
N LEU A 182 -8.49 3.88 5.25
CA LEU A 182 -7.43 4.73 4.70
C LEU A 182 -7.60 6.18 5.12
N ARG A 183 -6.48 6.83 5.43
CA ARG A 183 -6.49 8.24 5.85
C ARG A 183 -6.72 9.17 4.65
N PRO A 184 -7.36 10.35 4.84
CA PRO A 184 -7.64 11.29 3.75
C PRO A 184 -6.41 11.72 2.94
N GLU A 185 -5.28 11.97 3.59
CA GLU A 185 -4.06 12.41 2.91
C GLU A 185 -3.48 11.34 1.97
N ILE A 186 -3.70 10.06 2.28
CA ILE A 186 -3.25 8.93 1.45
C ILE A 186 -4.10 8.88 0.18
N ILE A 187 -5.42 9.03 0.31
CA ILE A 187 -6.34 9.07 -0.84
C ILE A 187 -6.02 10.25 -1.75
N THR A 188 -5.69 11.40 -1.15
CA THR A 188 -5.23 12.59 -1.90
C THR A 188 -3.93 12.30 -2.64
N ALA A 189 -2.95 11.69 -1.98
CA ALA A 189 -1.67 11.33 -2.61
C ALA A 189 -1.85 10.36 -3.79
N LEU A 190 -2.73 9.37 -3.66
CA LEU A 190 -3.09 8.45 -4.73
C LEU A 190 -3.69 9.18 -5.93
N GLN A 191 -4.65 10.07 -5.71
CA GLN A 191 -5.26 10.85 -6.80
C GLN A 191 -4.26 11.78 -7.48
N GLU A 192 -3.37 12.41 -6.72
CA GLU A 192 -2.34 13.27 -7.29
C GLU A 192 -1.31 12.48 -8.12
N ARG A 193 -0.92 11.29 -7.67
CA ARG A 193 -0.05 10.40 -8.44
C ARG A 193 -0.74 9.96 -9.74
N MET A 194 -2.02 9.61 -9.66
CA MET A 194 -2.82 9.16 -10.80
C MET A 194 -2.93 10.25 -11.87
N THR A 195 -3.28 11.48 -11.48
CA THR A 195 -3.49 12.61 -12.40
C THR A 195 -2.21 13.16 -13.02
N LYS A 196 -1.07 13.08 -12.30
CA LYS A 196 0.24 13.54 -12.81
C LYS A 196 0.92 12.51 -13.71
N SER A 197 0.43 11.28 -13.74
CA SER A 197 1.00 10.21 -14.56
C SER A 197 0.58 10.35 -16.03
N ARG A 198 1.56 10.29 -16.95
CA ARG A 198 1.30 10.40 -18.41
C ARG A 198 0.47 9.23 -18.96
N ARG A 199 0.63 8.05 -18.37
CA ARG A 199 -0.14 6.84 -18.64
C ARG A 199 -0.62 6.33 -17.28
N PRO A 200 -1.76 6.83 -16.77
CA PRO A 200 -2.25 6.42 -15.47
C PRO A 200 -2.59 4.92 -15.50
N SER A 201 -2.01 4.16 -14.58
CA SER A 201 -2.36 2.76 -14.32
C SER A 201 -2.78 2.62 -12.86
N ALA A 202 -3.43 1.49 -12.53
CA ALA A 202 -3.93 1.25 -11.18
C ALA A 202 -2.81 1.37 -10.13
N LEU A 203 -3.10 2.10 -9.04
CA LEU A 203 -2.23 2.24 -7.89
C LEU A 203 -2.85 1.48 -6.71
N HIS A 204 -2.12 0.50 -6.19
CA HIS A 204 -2.59 -0.40 -5.15
C HIS A 204 -1.94 -0.06 -3.81
N LEU A 205 -2.73 0.09 -2.75
CA LEU A 205 -2.22 0.10 -1.39
C LEU A 205 -2.28 -1.33 -0.86
N LEU A 206 -1.20 -1.80 -0.24
CA LEU A 206 -1.16 -3.12 0.38
C LEU A 206 -0.42 -3.09 1.72
N PRO A 207 -0.92 -3.81 2.74
CA PRO A 207 -0.13 -4.06 3.95
C PRO A 207 1.10 -4.92 3.62
N PRO A 208 2.13 -4.94 4.49
CA PRO A 208 3.39 -5.61 4.19
C PRO A 208 3.29 -7.07 3.72
N HIS A 209 2.34 -7.84 4.26
CA HIS A 209 2.16 -9.24 3.90
C HIS A 209 1.61 -9.45 2.49
N GLU A 210 0.64 -8.63 2.07
CA GLU A 210 0.13 -8.68 0.71
C GLU A 210 1.12 -8.07 -0.29
N HIS A 211 1.80 -6.99 0.09
CA HIS A 211 2.87 -6.41 -0.73
C HIS A 211 3.98 -7.45 -1.00
N LEU A 212 4.40 -8.19 0.05
CA LEU A 212 5.37 -9.28 -0.11
C LEU A 212 4.84 -10.34 -1.09
N SER A 213 3.60 -10.79 -0.91
CA SER A 213 3.00 -11.81 -1.76
C SER A 213 2.97 -11.37 -3.23
N SER A 214 2.63 -10.11 -3.51
CA SER A 214 2.72 -9.52 -4.85
C SER A 214 4.14 -9.52 -5.41
N GLN A 215 5.14 -9.12 -4.62
CA GLN A 215 6.55 -9.11 -5.04
C GLN A 215 7.08 -10.52 -5.37
N LEU A 216 6.60 -11.55 -4.66
CA LEU A 216 7.02 -12.94 -4.89
C LEU A 216 6.36 -13.56 -6.13
N ARG A 217 5.22 -13.01 -6.58
CA ARG A 217 4.43 -13.44 -7.75
C ARG A 217 4.79 -12.72 -9.05
N GLU A 218 5.70 -11.76 -9.01
CA GLU A 218 6.13 -11.04 -10.20
C GLU A 218 6.77 -12.00 -11.22
N LEU A 219 6.36 -11.88 -12.48
CA LEU A 219 6.84 -12.69 -13.60
C LEU A 219 7.22 -11.81 -14.78
N HIS A 220 8.32 -12.18 -15.45
CA HIS A 220 8.79 -11.61 -16.71
C HIS A 220 9.19 -12.71 -17.68
N SER A 221 8.82 -12.64 -18.95
CA SER A 221 9.42 -13.49 -19.98
C SER A 221 10.75 -12.90 -20.46
N VAL A 222 11.62 -13.75 -21.02
CA VAL A 222 12.92 -13.31 -21.57
C VAL A 222 12.76 -12.26 -22.67
N ASP A 223 11.71 -12.37 -23.48
CA ASP A 223 11.38 -11.41 -24.54
C ASP A 223 10.63 -10.17 -24.04
N GLY A 224 10.32 -10.11 -22.74
CA GLY A 224 9.63 -9.00 -22.10
C GLY A 224 8.16 -8.84 -22.51
N ARG A 225 7.55 -9.79 -23.24
CA ARG A 225 6.13 -9.72 -23.64
C ARG A 225 5.16 -10.08 -22.52
N LEU A 226 5.57 -10.99 -21.63
CA LEU A 226 4.87 -11.28 -20.38
C LEU A 226 5.56 -10.50 -19.28
N HIS A 227 4.82 -9.63 -18.60
CA HIS A 227 5.28 -8.90 -17.42
C HIS A 227 4.07 -8.61 -16.55
N THR A 228 3.86 -9.42 -15.52
CA THR A 228 2.64 -9.33 -14.71
C THR A 228 2.89 -9.68 -13.25
N SER A 229 1.98 -9.25 -12.40
CA SER A 229 1.90 -9.72 -11.01
C SER A 229 0.45 -9.67 -10.51
N PHE A 230 0.26 -10.11 -9.28
CA PHE A 230 -0.99 -10.10 -8.58
C PHE A 230 -1.01 -9.00 -7.52
N ALA A 231 -2.07 -8.19 -7.46
CA ALA A 231 -2.31 -7.23 -6.38
C ALA A 231 -3.79 -7.24 -5.97
N TRP A 232 -4.06 -7.22 -4.67
CA TRP A 232 -5.42 -7.05 -4.18
C TRP A 232 -5.90 -5.61 -4.35
N LEU A 233 -7.23 -5.45 -4.43
CA LEU A 233 -7.86 -4.13 -4.52
C LEU A 233 -8.55 -3.70 -3.21
N GLY A 234 -8.74 -4.64 -2.28
CA GLY A 234 -9.54 -4.42 -1.05
C GLY A 234 -8.95 -3.42 -0.05
N HIS A 235 -7.62 -3.27 -0.02
CA HIS A 235 -6.93 -2.39 0.93
C HIS A 235 -6.83 -0.93 0.46
N GLY A 236 -7.52 -0.58 -0.62
CA GLY A 236 -7.39 0.71 -1.28
C GLY A 236 -6.74 0.59 -2.64
N THR A 237 -7.45 0.99 -3.67
CA THR A 237 -6.88 1.08 -5.02
C THR A 237 -7.54 2.23 -5.75
N ILE A 238 -6.75 3.08 -6.40
CA ILE A 238 -7.25 4.05 -7.37
C ILE A 238 -6.92 3.58 -8.78
N PHE A 239 -7.86 3.70 -9.70
CA PHE A 239 -7.67 3.32 -11.10
C PHE A 239 -8.59 4.11 -12.03
N PRO A 240 -8.23 4.26 -13.31
CA PRO A 240 -9.09 4.88 -14.31
C PRO A 240 -10.43 4.15 -14.47
N ARG A 241 -11.51 4.90 -14.69
CA ARG A 241 -12.80 4.32 -15.07
C ARG A 241 -12.71 3.50 -16.35
N ALA A 242 -11.91 3.98 -17.31
CA ALA A 242 -11.65 3.26 -18.56
C ALA A 242 -11.10 1.86 -18.31
N ASP A 243 -10.21 1.67 -17.32
CA ASP A 243 -9.71 0.33 -16.97
C ASP A 243 -10.84 -0.59 -16.49
N ALA A 244 -11.83 -0.08 -15.75
CA ALA A 244 -12.99 -0.86 -15.33
C ALA A 244 -13.86 -1.28 -16.52
N GLU A 245 -14.11 -0.35 -17.44
CA GLU A 245 -14.92 -0.56 -18.65
C GLU A 245 -14.26 -1.60 -19.57
N GLU A 246 -12.99 -1.41 -19.88
CA GLU A 246 -12.20 -2.30 -20.74
C GLU A 246 -12.00 -3.67 -20.11
N PHE A 247 -11.79 -3.74 -18.79
CA PHE A 247 -11.71 -5.01 -18.07
C PHE A 247 -13.01 -5.79 -18.12
N LEU A 248 -14.15 -5.15 -17.83
CA LEU A 248 -15.46 -5.80 -17.91
C LEU A 248 -15.78 -6.27 -19.33
N GLU A 249 -15.39 -5.49 -20.34
CA GLU A 249 -15.50 -5.90 -21.74
C GLU A 249 -14.63 -7.13 -22.04
N LEU A 250 -13.39 -7.16 -21.56
CA LEU A 250 -12.50 -8.31 -21.70
C LEU A 250 -13.10 -9.57 -21.05
N LEU A 251 -13.63 -9.47 -19.83
CA LEU A 251 -14.27 -10.61 -19.15
C LEU A 251 -15.46 -11.15 -19.96
N HIS A 252 -16.26 -10.26 -20.57
CA HIS A 252 -17.36 -10.65 -21.44
C HIS A 252 -16.86 -11.36 -22.71
N ARG A 253 -15.83 -10.82 -23.37
CA ARG A 253 -15.23 -11.40 -24.58
C ARG A 253 -14.62 -12.79 -24.32
N LEU A 254 -14.04 -12.99 -23.13
CA LEU A 254 -13.51 -14.28 -22.68
C LEU A 254 -14.60 -15.26 -22.22
N ASN A 255 -15.88 -14.89 -22.31
CA ASN A 255 -17.04 -15.68 -21.87
C ASN A 255 -16.92 -16.16 -20.41
N PHE A 256 -16.50 -15.27 -19.51
CA PHE A 256 -16.41 -15.61 -18.08
C PHE A 256 -17.76 -16.07 -17.53
N THR A 257 -17.72 -17.16 -16.77
CA THR A 257 -18.89 -17.64 -16.01
C THR A 257 -19.24 -16.68 -14.87
N PHE A 258 -20.44 -16.80 -14.31
CA PHE A 258 -20.84 -15.98 -13.14
C PHE A 258 -19.88 -16.14 -11.95
N GLU A 259 -19.39 -17.37 -11.70
CA GLU A 259 -18.40 -17.67 -10.67
C GLU A 259 -17.09 -16.92 -10.92
N GLU A 260 -16.56 -16.97 -12.15
CA GLU A 260 -15.31 -16.30 -12.51
C GLU A 260 -15.44 -14.78 -12.45
N MET A 261 -16.56 -14.24 -12.92
CA MET A 261 -16.85 -12.81 -12.78
C MET A 261 -16.92 -12.40 -11.31
N GLY A 262 -17.48 -13.23 -10.42
CA GLY A 262 -17.52 -12.96 -8.99
C GLY A 262 -16.14 -12.84 -8.34
N MET A 263 -15.12 -13.50 -8.92
CA MET A 263 -13.73 -13.49 -8.46
C MET A 263 -12.86 -12.49 -9.25
N ALA A 264 -13.46 -11.42 -9.78
CA ALA A 264 -12.82 -10.44 -10.67
C ALA A 264 -11.47 -9.89 -10.17
N ASP A 265 -11.29 -9.68 -8.86
CA ASP A 265 -10.02 -9.22 -8.27
C ASP A 265 -8.85 -10.14 -8.59
N ASN A 266 -9.08 -11.46 -8.71
CA ASN A 266 -8.04 -12.43 -9.09
C ASN A 266 -7.56 -12.30 -10.53
N TYR A 267 -8.24 -11.52 -11.36
CA TYR A 267 -7.95 -11.38 -12.78
C TYR A 267 -7.48 -9.98 -13.16
N PHE A 268 -7.89 -8.95 -12.42
CA PHE A 268 -7.68 -7.55 -12.79
C PHE A 268 -6.20 -7.22 -13.06
N SER A 269 -5.33 -7.33 -12.05
CA SER A 269 -3.91 -6.98 -12.24
C SER A 269 -3.20 -7.96 -13.18
N ILE A 270 -3.56 -9.24 -13.11
CA ILE A 270 -2.89 -10.29 -13.91
C ILE A 270 -3.14 -10.05 -15.40
N LEU A 271 -4.41 -9.91 -15.80
CA LEU A 271 -4.79 -9.76 -17.21
C LEU A 271 -4.37 -8.41 -17.81
N LYS A 272 -4.05 -7.40 -16.99
CA LYS A 272 -3.51 -6.13 -17.50
C LYS A 272 -2.14 -6.33 -18.17
N ASN A 273 -1.40 -7.37 -17.78
CA ASN A 273 -0.02 -7.63 -18.21
C ASN A 273 0.87 -6.40 -18.01
N GLU A 274 0.82 -5.87 -16.79
CA GLU A 274 1.70 -4.80 -16.32
C GLU A 274 2.10 -5.15 -14.89
N ILE A 275 3.31 -4.77 -14.47
CA ILE A 275 3.67 -4.85 -13.06
C ILE A 275 2.92 -3.75 -12.31
N PRO A 276 1.99 -4.09 -11.41
CA PRO A 276 1.19 -3.10 -10.70
C PRO A 276 2.08 -2.19 -9.85
N GLU A 277 1.81 -0.89 -9.85
CA GLU A 277 2.42 0.03 -8.90
C GLU A 277 1.76 -0.17 -7.54
N ILE A 278 2.52 -0.73 -6.59
CA ILE A 278 2.05 -1.05 -5.24
C ILE A 278 2.77 -0.15 -4.25
N TRP A 279 2.01 0.45 -3.34
CA TRP A 279 2.49 1.27 -2.24
C TRP A 279 2.20 0.55 -0.92
N PHE A 280 3.11 0.63 0.04
CA PHE A 280 2.82 0.23 1.41
C PHE A 280 1.90 1.24 2.09
N ASP A 281 0.85 0.73 2.74
CA ASP A 281 0.01 1.46 3.69
C ASP A 281 0.38 1.13 5.14
N GLN A 282 -0.15 1.90 6.08
CA GLN A 282 -0.01 1.77 7.53
C GLN A 282 -0.83 0.63 8.15
N GLY A 283 -1.78 -0.01 7.46
CA GLY A 283 -2.36 -1.25 8.00
C GLY A 283 -3.59 -1.09 8.89
N ILE A 284 -4.43 -0.05 8.74
CA ILE A 284 -5.52 0.20 9.71
C ILE A 284 -6.71 -0.76 9.49
N GLU A 285 -6.63 -1.95 10.09
CA GLU A 285 -7.70 -2.94 10.07
C GLU A 285 -8.85 -2.56 11.03
N LEU A 286 -10.08 -2.58 10.53
CA LEU A 286 -11.31 -2.32 11.29
C LEU A 286 -11.84 -3.57 12.01
N GLY A 287 -11.28 -4.75 11.71
CA GLY A 287 -11.74 -6.04 12.23
C GLY A 287 -13.18 -6.37 11.82
N GLY A 288 -13.90 -7.12 12.68
CA GLY A 288 -15.31 -7.47 12.44
C GLY A 288 -15.55 -8.79 11.71
N GLY A 289 -14.58 -9.70 11.71
CA GLY A 289 -14.70 -11.06 11.18
C GLY A 289 -13.59 -11.43 10.20
N GLN A 290 -13.54 -12.70 9.79
CA GLN A 290 -12.61 -13.17 8.76
C GLN A 290 -13.08 -12.73 7.37
N PRO A 291 -12.20 -12.19 6.51
CA PRO A 291 -12.56 -11.81 5.16
C PRO A 291 -12.92 -13.04 4.32
N PHE A 292 -13.72 -12.86 3.26
CA PHE A 292 -14.18 -13.96 2.39
C PHE A 292 -13.02 -14.75 1.78
N THR A 293 -11.88 -14.10 1.57
CA THR A 293 -10.64 -14.65 0.99
C THR A 293 -9.79 -15.42 1.98
N ALA A 294 -10.03 -15.32 3.29
CA ALA A 294 -9.20 -15.97 4.30
C ALA A 294 -9.57 -17.43 4.56
N GLY A 295 -8.58 -18.19 5.03
CA GLY A 295 -8.70 -19.59 5.40
C GLY A 295 -8.51 -20.55 4.23
N VAL A 296 -8.38 -21.84 4.55
CA VAL A 296 -8.00 -22.89 3.58
C VAL A 296 -8.88 -22.90 2.33
N GLU A 297 -10.19 -22.74 2.49
CA GLU A 297 -11.11 -22.71 1.35
C GLU A 297 -10.92 -21.45 0.49
N GLY A 298 -10.75 -20.28 1.13
CA GLY A 298 -10.46 -19.02 0.46
C GLY A 298 -9.16 -19.08 -0.33
N ASP A 299 -8.10 -19.59 0.29
CA ASP A 299 -6.79 -19.77 -0.33
C ASP A 299 -6.87 -20.69 -1.56
N LEU A 300 -7.53 -21.85 -1.44
CA LEU A 300 -7.69 -22.80 -2.54
C LEU A 300 -8.50 -22.19 -3.70
N ARG A 301 -9.54 -21.40 -3.38
CA ARG A 301 -10.34 -20.69 -4.39
C ARG A 301 -9.49 -19.64 -5.10
N ASN A 302 -8.79 -18.78 -4.36
CA ASN A 302 -7.95 -17.73 -4.93
C ASN A 302 -6.84 -18.31 -5.82
N ARG A 303 -6.14 -19.36 -5.36
CA ARG A 303 -5.13 -20.08 -6.16
C ARG A 303 -5.70 -20.63 -7.46
N ARG A 304 -6.91 -21.18 -7.43
CA ARG A 304 -7.61 -21.66 -8.64
C ARG A 304 -7.84 -20.52 -9.64
N HIS A 305 -8.35 -19.38 -9.19
CA HIS A 305 -8.65 -18.24 -10.06
C HIS A 305 -7.40 -17.54 -10.57
N ILE A 306 -6.35 -17.41 -9.75
CA ILE A 306 -5.03 -16.92 -10.20
C ILE A 306 -4.45 -17.83 -11.29
N GLY A 307 -4.49 -19.14 -11.11
CA GLY A 307 -4.06 -20.09 -12.14
C GLY A 307 -4.87 -20.01 -13.44
N LYS A 308 -6.19 -19.74 -13.35
CA LYS A 308 -7.03 -19.46 -14.52
C LYS A 308 -6.66 -18.13 -15.19
N ALA A 309 -6.41 -17.08 -14.42
CA ALA A 309 -5.97 -15.79 -14.94
C ALA A 309 -4.67 -15.93 -15.76
N GLY A 310 -3.70 -16.70 -15.25
CA GLY A 310 -2.49 -17.04 -15.98
C GLY A 310 -2.77 -17.76 -17.31
N LYS A 311 -3.69 -18.73 -17.33
CA LYS A 311 -4.11 -19.39 -18.58
C LYS A 311 -4.71 -18.43 -19.60
N TYR A 312 -5.58 -17.53 -19.15
CA TYR A 312 -6.19 -16.53 -20.02
C TYR A 312 -5.15 -15.56 -20.56
N LEU A 313 -4.22 -15.08 -19.72
CA LEU A 313 -3.15 -14.20 -20.16
C LEU A 313 -2.24 -14.88 -21.18
N ASP A 314 -1.80 -16.12 -20.93
CA ASP A 314 -1.01 -16.89 -21.88
C ASP A 314 -1.71 -17.02 -23.24
N ALA A 315 -3.02 -17.29 -23.25
CA ALA A 315 -3.81 -17.37 -24.47
C ALA A 315 -3.97 -16.02 -25.18
N LEU A 316 -4.08 -14.92 -24.43
CA LEU A 316 -4.14 -13.57 -24.98
C LEU A 316 -2.81 -13.14 -25.62
N LEU A 317 -1.68 -13.61 -25.08
CA LEU A 317 -0.33 -13.33 -25.60
C LEU A 317 0.11 -14.34 -26.69
N SER A 318 -0.44 -15.55 -26.69
CA SER A 318 -0.14 -16.64 -27.63
C SER A 318 -1.13 -16.66 -28.78
N TRP A 319 -0.81 -15.92 -29.84
CA TRP A 319 -1.63 -15.75 -31.03
C TRP A 319 -1.94 -17.05 -31.81
N ASP A 320 -1.16 -18.11 -31.59
CA ASP A 320 -1.25 -19.38 -32.32
C ASP A 320 -2.11 -20.45 -31.64
N ASN A 321 -2.61 -20.22 -30.40
CA ASN A 321 -3.39 -21.22 -29.66
C ASN A 321 -4.78 -20.68 -29.27
N PRO A 322 -5.88 -21.35 -29.67
CA PRO A 322 -7.23 -20.93 -29.28
C PRO A 322 -7.48 -21.01 -27.76
N PRO A 323 -8.42 -20.22 -27.21
CA PRO A 323 -9.44 -19.44 -27.91
C PRO A 323 -8.92 -18.06 -28.36
N CYS A 324 -8.65 -17.93 -29.66
CA CYS A 324 -8.50 -16.64 -30.29
C CYS A 324 -9.85 -15.94 -30.09
N LEU A 325 -9.86 -14.79 -29.42
CA LEU A 325 -11.06 -13.98 -29.27
C LEU A 325 -11.68 -13.80 -30.68
N PRO A 326 -12.99 -14.05 -30.87
CA PRO A 326 -13.63 -13.81 -32.16
C PRO A 326 -13.47 -12.32 -32.48
N SER A 327 -12.48 -12.02 -33.33
CA SER A 327 -12.15 -10.64 -33.69
C SER A 327 -13.36 -9.98 -34.32
N VAL A 328 -13.79 -8.85 -33.73
CA VAL A 328 -14.47 -7.81 -34.50
C VAL A 328 -13.54 -7.49 -35.69
N PRO A 329 -14.05 -7.42 -36.93
CA PRO A 329 -13.20 -7.09 -38.07
C PRO A 329 -12.40 -5.81 -37.79
N GLY A 330 -11.08 -5.93 -37.64
CA GLY A 330 -10.16 -4.80 -37.50
C GLY A 330 -9.56 -4.51 -36.12
N LYS A 331 -9.97 -5.15 -35.01
CA LYS A 331 -9.29 -5.01 -33.71
C LYS A 331 -9.01 -6.37 -33.07
N LYS A 332 -7.76 -6.81 -33.15
CA LYS A 332 -7.32 -8.11 -32.62
C LYS A 332 -6.86 -8.05 -31.16
N GLU A 333 -6.54 -6.87 -30.64
CA GLU A 333 -6.00 -6.66 -29.29
C GLU A 333 -7.08 -6.14 -28.34
N SER A 334 -7.02 -6.58 -27.08
CA SER A 334 -7.85 -5.98 -26.02
C SER A 334 -7.19 -4.69 -25.53
N PRO A 335 -7.89 -3.55 -25.46
CA PRO A 335 -7.31 -2.30 -24.96
C PRO A 335 -6.87 -2.40 -23.49
N TYR A 336 -7.50 -3.32 -22.72
CA TYR A 336 -7.14 -3.56 -21.34
C TYR A 336 -5.75 -4.20 -21.18
N VAL A 337 -5.35 -5.07 -22.11
CA VAL A 337 -4.13 -5.88 -21.99
C VAL A 337 -2.98 -5.10 -22.59
N ASN A 338 -1.89 -4.96 -21.84
CA ASN A 338 -0.66 -4.36 -22.36
C ASN A 338 0.15 -5.40 -23.15
N TYR A 339 0.39 -5.11 -24.43
CA TYR A 339 1.19 -5.97 -25.33
C TYR A 339 2.60 -5.41 -25.59
N ASP A 340 2.92 -4.22 -25.07
CA ASP A 340 4.25 -3.64 -25.19
C ASP A 340 5.24 -4.45 -24.36
N ALA A 341 6.51 -4.50 -24.81
CA ALA A 341 7.56 -5.11 -24.03
C ALA A 341 7.80 -4.32 -22.73
N MET A 342 8.16 -5.02 -21.65
CA MET A 342 8.39 -4.39 -20.35
C MET A 342 9.43 -3.27 -20.42
N ASP A 343 9.09 -2.12 -19.84
CA ASP A 343 10.03 -1.04 -19.57
C ASP A 343 10.84 -1.34 -18.29
N SER A 344 12.05 -1.88 -18.46
CA SER A 344 12.94 -2.23 -17.35
C SER A 344 13.39 -1.05 -16.49
N SER A 345 13.17 0.20 -16.93
CA SER A 345 13.55 1.39 -16.16
C SER A 345 12.66 1.65 -14.94
N ARG A 346 11.50 0.96 -14.86
CA ARG A 346 10.50 1.16 -13.81
C ARG A 346 10.59 0.21 -12.61
N THR A 347 11.43 -0.82 -12.70
CA THR A 347 11.54 -1.83 -11.64
C THR A 347 12.54 -1.40 -10.56
N GLY A 348 12.23 -1.72 -9.29
CA GLY A 348 13.17 -1.55 -8.18
C GLY A 348 13.01 -0.30 -7.31
N ILE A 349 11.97 0.53 -7.53
CA ILE A 349 11.58 1.58 -6.57
C ILE A 349 10.42 1.08 -5.72
N SER A 350 10.62 1.03 -4.42
CA SER A 350 9.57 0.74 -3.44
C SER A 350 8.96 2.05 -2.93
N ARG A 351 7.65 2.02 -2.65
CA ARG A 351 6.89 3.21 -2.28
C ARG A 351 6.05 2.99 -1.04
N SER A 352 5.89 4.00 -0.21
CA SER A 352 4.94 3.98 0.90
C SER A 352 4.22 5.31 1.05
N ALA A 353 2.94 5.28 1.42
CA ALA A 353 2.19 6.50 1.72
C ALA A 353 2.69 7.14 3.02
N LEU A 354 2.76 8.49 3.04
CA LEU A 354 3.20 9.23 4.22
C LEU A 354 2.06 9.43 5.24
N LEU A 355 2.38 9.39 6.54
CA LEU A 355 1.45 9.84 7.58
C LEU A 355 1.34 11.37 7.62
N GLY A 356 0.11 11.87 7.59
CA GLY A 356 -0.24 13.24 7.99
C GLY A 356 -0.08 14.30 6.90
N ILE A 357 0.51 13.95 5.75
CA ILE A 357 0.65 14.82 4.59
C ILE A 357 0.44 14.02 3.31
N PRO A 358 -0.20 14.58 2.25
CA PRO A 358 -0.25 13.94 0.95
C PRO A 358 1.15 13.83 0.36
N GLY A 359 1.60 12.61 0.14
CA GLY A 359 2.91 12.34 -0.45
C GLY A 359 3.28 10.86 -0.32
N MET A 360 4.47 10.53 -0.82
CA MET A 360 5.00 9.19 -0.75
C MET A 360 6.48 9.19 -0.37
N LEU A 361 6.90 8.16 0.34
CA LEU A 361 8.28 7.75 0.46
C LEU A 361 8.64 6.92 -0.78
N GLU A 362 9.81 7.18 -1.37
CA GLU A 362 10.39 6.37 -2.46
C GLU A 362 11.79 5.90 -2.08
N THR A 363 12.12 4.64 -2.38
CA THR A 363 13.48 4.13 -2.19
C THR A 363 13.86 3.07 -3.22
N ASN A 364 15.13 3.02 -3.60
CA ASN A 364 15.72 1.90 -4.35
C ASN A 364 16.45 0.88 -3.45
N ILE A 365 16.42 1.06 -2.13
CA ILE A 365 17.01 0.12 -1.18
C ILE A 365 16.28 -1.21 -1.35
N ARG A 366 17.04 -2.28 -1.61
CA ARG A 366 16.46 -3.58 -1.92
C ARG A 366 15.75 -4.13 -0.70
N LEU A 367 14.46 -4.42 -0.83
CA LEU A 367 13.66 -5.01 0.25
C LEU A 367 13.78 -6.53 0.32
N LEU A 368 14.28 -7.16 -0.75
CA LEU A 368 14.40 -8.61 -0.89
C LEU A 368 15.77 -8.98 -1.46
N PRO A 369 16.27 -10.20 -1.19
CA PRO A 369 17.56 -10.67 -1.71
C PRO A 369 17.63 -10.73 -3.25
N ASP A 370 18.85 -10.73 -3.77
CA ASP A 370 19.16 -10.65 -5.20
C ASP A 370 18.91 -11.95 -5.97
N ALA A 371 18.87 -13.09 -5.26
CA ALA A 371 18.76 -14.43 -5.85
C ALA A 371 17.35 -14.79 -6.36
N ARG A 372 16.51 -13.80 -6.66
CA ARG A 372 15.14 -14.02 -7.13
C ARG A 372 15.12 -14.45 -8.59
N GLU A 373 14.34 -15.47 -8.87
CA GLU A 373 13.94 -15.79 -10.24
C GLU A 373 12.65 -15.04 -10.51
N TYR A 374 12.64 -14.24 -11.58
CA TYR A 374 11.40 -13.66 -12.11
C TYR A 374 11.07 -14.20 -13.49
N THR A 375 12.01 -14.92 -14.09
CA THR A 375 11.92 -15.31 -15.48
C THR A 375 11.04 -16.54 -15.65
N ALA A 376 9.91 -16.38 -16.34
CA ALA A 376 9.05 -17.49 -16.76
C ALA A 376 8.41 -17.20 -18.12
N ASP A 377 8.27 -18.23 -18.94
CA ASP A 377 7.65 -18.12 -20.27
C ASP A 377 6.11 -18.24 -20.23
N SER A 378 5.51 -18.41 -19.04
CA SER A 378 4.07 -18.59 -18.85
C SER A 378 3.60 -17.98 -17.54
N ALA A 379 2.48 -17.26 -17.59
CA ALA A 379 1.83 -16.67 -16.44
C ALA A 379 1.25 -17.72 -15.48
N GLN A 380 1.03 -18.96 -15.94
CA GLN A 380 0.61 -20.07 -15.07
C GLN A 380 1.68 -20.45 -14.03
N ALA A 381 2.93 -20.10 -14.26
CA ALA A 381 4.03 -20.36 -13.32
C ALA A 381 3.98 -19.46 -12.06
N MET A 382 3.06 -18.48 -11.98
CA MET A 382 3.03 -17.46 -10.93
C MET A 382 3.04 -18.01 -9.51
N LEU A 383 2.20 -19.01 -9.22
CA LEU A 383 2.10 -19.60 -7.89
C LEU A 383 3.30 -20.50 -7.56
N ASP A 384 3.90 -21.14 -8.56
CA ASP A 384 5.11 -21.93 -8.37
C ASP A 384 6.31 -21.01 -8.15
N GLN A 385 6.34 -19.86 -8.83
CA GLN A 385 7.34 -18.81 -8.64
C GLN A 385 7.27 -18.21 -7.23
N GLU A 386 6.06 -17.91 -6.75
CA GLU A 386 5.85 -17.46 -5.37
C GLU A 386 6.41 -18.48 -4.38
N ALA A 387 6.10 -19.77 -4.56
CA ALA A 387 6.58 -20.82 -3.66
C ALA A 387 8.12 -20.93 -3.67
N ARG A 388 8.76 -20.84 -4.84
CA ARG A 388 10.23 -20.84 -4.97
C ARG A 388 10.85 -19.61 -4.29
N ASN A 389 10.36 -18.42 -4.60
CA ASN A 389 10.89 -17.18 -4.04
C ASN A 389 10.64 -17.10 -2.53
N ALA A 390 9.50 -17.58 -2.03
CA ALA A 390 9.20 -17.68 -0.61
C ALA A 390 10.14 -18.66 0.12
N ALA A 391 10.52 -19.77 -0.52
CA ALA A 391 11.47 -20.73 0.03
C ALA A 391 12.90 -20.15 0.08
N LEU A 392 13.31 -19.41 -0.96
CA LEU A 392 14.60 -18.71 -1.01
C LEU A 392 14.72 -17.62 0.06
N LEU A 393 13.62 -16.90 0.31
CA LEU A 393 13.56 -15.87 1.35
C LEU A 393 13.65 -16.47 2.77
N GLY A 394 13.06 -17.65 2.97
CA GLY A 394 12.97 -18.31 4.28
C GLY A 394 12.09 -17.57 5.28
N ASP A 395 11.82 -18.19 6.43
CA ASP A 395 10.90 -17.63 7.43
C ASP A 395 11.46 -16.38 8.11
N GLN A 396 12.78 -16.32 8.34
CA GLN A 396 13.44 -15.13 8.89
C GLN A 396 13.36 -13.94 7.93
N GLY A 397 13.58 -14.16 6.63
CA GLY A 397 13.48 -13.10 5.64
C GLY A 397 12.06 -12.57 5.48
N LYS A 398 11.05 -13.46 5.55
CA LYS A 398 9.65 -13.07 5.59
C LYS A 398 9.35 -12.23 6.83
N GLU A 399 9.71 -12.72 8.00
CA GLU A 399 9.45 -11.99 9.25
C GLU A 399 10.11 -10.62 9.26
N HIS A 400 11.37 -10.54 8.80
CA HIS A 400 12.08 -9.27 8.63
C HIS A 400 11.31 -8.32 7.71
N TYR A 401 10.84 -8.79 6.55
CA TYR A 401 10.09 -7.97 5.60
C TYR A 401 8.80 -7.42 6.20
N LEU A 402 8.05 -8.25 6.94
CA LEU A 402 6.78 -7.87 7.55
C LEU A 402 6.99 -6.87 8.69
N ARG A 403 8.03 -7.07 9.50
CA ARG A 403 8.32 -6.27 10.69
C ARG A 403 9.08 -4.99 10.43
N HIS A 404 9.70 -4.83 9.26
CA HIS A 404 10.61 -3.73 8.96
C HIS A 404 10.37 -3.16 7.56
N ALA A 405 9.11 -3.07 7.15
CA ALA A 405 8.71 -2.55 5.84
C ALA A 405 8.95 -1.03 5.73
N PRO A 406 9.12 -0.47 4.52
CA PRO A 406 9.30 0.98 4.34
C PRO A 406 8.21 1.87 4.91
N SER A 407 6.98 1.38 5.05
CA SER A 407 5.89 2.13 5.69
C SER A 407 6.18 2.50 7.14
N GLN A 408 7.00 1.72 7.82
CA GLN A 408 7.38 1.97 9.21
C GLN A 408 8.40 3.10 9.39
N ALA A 409 8.93 3.65 8.30
CA ALA A 409 9.73 4.88 8.38
C ALA A 409 8.85 6.14 8.36
N VAL A 410 7.54 6.01 8.15
CA VAL A 410 6.64 7.13 7.87
C VAL A 410 5.23 6.91 8.45
N ASP A 411 5.11 6.10 9.51
CA ASP A 411 3.84 5.74 10.15
C ASP A 411 3.56 6.53 11.44
N GLY A 412 4.48 7.42 11.84
CA GLY A 412 4.36 8.28 13.01
C GLY A 412 4.64 7.57 14.34
N LEU A 413 5.17 6.35 14.31
CA LEU A 413 5.42 5.51 15.49
C LEU A 413 6.93 5.31 15.66
N PRO A 414 7.57 5.97 16.65
CA PRO A 414 9.03 5.93 16.77
C PRO A 414 9.57 4.56 17.26
N ASP A 415 8.70 3.66 17.71
CA ASP A 415 9.04 2.29 18.13
C ASP A 415 9.03 1.27 16.97
N THR A 416 8.53 1.66 15.79
CA THR A 416 8.66 0.89 14.55
C THR A 416 9.82 1.44 13.70
N SER A 417 10.30 0.64 12.73
CA SER A 417 11.38 1.08 11.86
C SER A 417 11.50 0.27 10.58
N PHE A 418 11.73 0.96 9.46
CA PHE A 418 12.27 0.32 8.27
C PHE A 418 13.71 -0.15 8.53
N ILE A 419 14.01 -1.41 8.23
CA ILE A 419 15.36 -1.99 8.31
C ILE A 419 15.69 -2.69 7.01
N SER A 420 16.80 -2.31 6.36
CA SER A 420 17.23 -2.97 5.13
C SER A 420 17.68 -4.41 5.39
N PRO A 421 17.41 -5.37 4.49
CA PRO A 421 17.82 -6.77 4.66
C PRO A 421 19.35 -6.95 4.65
N GLY A 422 20.06 -6.08 3.91
CA GLY A 422 21.52 -6.06 3.82
C GLY A 422 22.10 -4.68 4.06
N ASN A 423 23.44 -4.61 4.04
CA ASN A 423 24.18 -3.38 4.32
C ASN A 423 23.95 -2.33 3.23
N ALA A 424 24.06 -1.06 3.63
CA ALA A 424 23.85 0.10 2.78
C ALA A 424 24.87 0.14 1.63
N ARG A 425 24.37 0.32 0.41
CA ARG A 425 25.17 0.28 -0.82
C ARG A 425 25.26 1.66 -1.44
N ALA A 426 26.40 1.95 -2.08
CA ALA A 426 26.55 3.17 -2.86
C ALA A 426 25.38 3.33 -3.86
N ASN A 427 24.84 4.55 -3.94
CA ASN A 427 23.64 4.93 -4.70
C ASN A 427 22.31 4.43 -4.15
N ASP A 428 22.28 3.83 -2.96
CA ASP A 428 21.02 3.73 -2.20
C ASP A 428 20.46 5.14 -1.97
N PHE A 429 19.16 5.31 -2.13
CA PHE A 429 18.46 6.52 -1.77
C PHE A 429 17.18 6.23 -1.01
N ILE A 430 16.82 7.16 -0.15
CA ILE A 430 15.48 7.28 0.42
C ILE A 430 15.00 8.70 0.23
N ALA A 431 13.77 8.84 -0.24
CA ALA A 431 13.22 10.11 -0.70
C ALA A 431 11.78 10.31 -0.23
N ILE A 432 11.39 11.57 -0.06
CA ILE A 432 10.02 12.01 0.08
C ILE A 432 9.64 12.77 -1.19
N ASP A 433 8.55 12.36 -1.83
CA ASP A 433 7.86 13.09 -2.90
C ASP A 433 6.52 13.62 -2.36
N LEU A 434 6.41 14.93 -2.14
CA LEU A 434 5.19 15.58 -1.66
C LEU A 434 4.10 15.70 -2.73
N LEU A 435 4.37 15.22 -3.95
CA LEU A 435 3.53 15.26 -5.14
C LEU A 435 3.22 16.68 -5.65
N ASN A 436 3.03 17.67 -4.79
CA ASN A 436 2.94 19.09 -5.11
C ASN A 436 4.19 19.85 -4.65
N PRO A 437 4.56 20.93 -5.36
CA PRO A 437 5.61 21.83 -4.90
C PRO A 437 5.19 22.54 -3.60
N ILE A 438 6.17 22.77 -2.72
CA ILE A 438 5.98 23.57 -1.51
C ILE A 438 5.78 25.04 -1.92
N LYS A 439 4.98 25.79 -1.15
CA LYS A 439 4.76 27.22 -1.34
C LYS A 439 6.03 28.05 -1.13
N SER A 440 6.05 29.24 -1.71
CA SER A 440 7.17 30.19 -1.66
C SER A 440 7.34 30.93 -0.32
N ASP A 441 6.41 30.78 0.62
CA ASP A 441 6.44 31.42 1.94
C ASP A 441 7.28 30.65 2.98
N ILE A 442 7.81 29.48 2.62
CA ILE A 442 8.73 28.72 3.48
C ILE A 442 10.15 29.28 3.29
N GLN A 443 10.73 29.82 4.36
CA GLN A 443 12.09 30.38 4.37
C GLN A 443 13.16 29.32 4.68
N THR A 444 12.80 28.27 5.42
CA THR A 444 13.72 27.18 5.74
C THR A 444 13.02 25.84 5.58
N LEU A 445 13.77 24.87 5.04
CA LEU A 445 13.25 23.55 4.74
C LEU A 445 14.24 22.49 5.21
N GLN A 446 13.73 21.48 5.91
CA GLN A 446 14.54 20.39 6.45
C GLN A 446 13.92 19.05 6.12
N ILE A 447 14.77 18.12 5.69
CA ILE A 447 14.48 16.69 5.71
C ILE A 447 15.03 16.13 7.01
N VAL A 448 14.18 15.40 7.74
CA VAL A 448 14.45 14.96 9.10
C VAL A 448 14.29 13.45 9.17
N PHE A 449 15.18 12.82 9.94
CA PHE A 449 15.27 11.39 10.19
C PHE A 449 15.36 11.13 11.69
N LEU A 450 14.59 10.18 12.20
CA LEU A 450 14.80 9.57 13.50
C LEU A 450 15.46 8.21 13.28
N VAL A 451 16.69 8.06 13.77
CA VAL A 451 17.58 6.95 13.41
C VAL A 451 18.41 6.49 14.57
N ASP A 452 18.98 5.30 14.45
CA ASP A 452 19.96 4.78 15.37
C ASP A 452 21.38 5.30 15.09
N ALA A 453 22.33 4.97 15.97
CA ALA A 453 23.72 5.41 15.85
C ALA A 453 24.42 4.84 14.60
N GLU A 454 24.02 3.66 14.11
CA GLU A 454 24.56 3.05 12.89
C GLU A 454 24.10 3.82 11.64
N THR A 455 22.81 4.15 11.55
CA THR A 455 22.24 4.88 10.43
C THR A 455 22.65 6.35 10.45
N GLU A 456 22.93 6.95 11.61
CA GLU A 456 23.61 8.26 11.67
C GLU A 456 24.92 8.25 10.88
N ARG A 457 25.70 7.15 10.91
CA ARG A 457 26.92 7.04 10.10
C ARG A 457 26.64 6.97 8.60
N ILE A 458 25.57 6.28 8.22
CA ILE A 458 25.12 6.26 6.81
C ILE A 458 24.76 7.68 6.36
N LEU A 459 23.95 8.40 7.14
CA LEU A 459 23.49 9.75 6.82
C LEU A 459 24.64 10.76 6.67
N LYS A 460 25.69 10.65 7.49
CA LYS A 460 26.91 11.48 7.37
C LYS A 460 27.67 11.29 6.04
N THR A 461 27.42 10.18 5.36
CA THR A 461 28.00 9.85 4.06
C THR A 461 27.06 10.17 2.89
N CYS A 462 25.83 10.58 3.17
CA CYS A 462 24.84 10.92 2.15
C CYS A 462 25.06 12.32 1.54
N LYS A 463 24.50 12.52 0.35
CA LYS A 463 24.10 13.81 -0.18
C LYS A 463 22.64 14.06 0.16
N PHE A 464 22.30 15.28 0.52
CA PHE A 464 20.91 15.67 0.70
C PHE A 464 20.52 16.57 -0.46
N GLU A 465 19.42 16.24 -1.13
CA GLU A 465 19.07 16.90 -2.37
C GLU A 465 17.58 17.24 -2.42
N SER A 466 17.26 18.39 -3.01
CA SER A 466 15.88 18.80 -3.31
C SER A 466 15.68 18.97 -4.82
N SER A 467 14.47 18.72 -5.30
CA SER A 467 14.13 18.85 -6.72
C SER A 467 12.68 19.27 -6.92
N VAL A 468 12.44 20.07 -7.97
CA VAL A 468 11.10 20.47 -8.42
C VAL A 468 10.51 19.40 -9.36
N ASP A 469 11.34 18.80 -10.21
CA ASP A 469 10.93 17.93 -11.32
C ASP A 469 11.44 16.48 -11.22
N GLY A 470 12.32 16.20 -10.26
CA GLY A 470 13.00 14.91 -10.10
C GLY A 470 14.14 14.67 -11.08
N LEU A 471 14.44 15.63 -11.95
CA LEU A 471 15.52 15.56 -12.95
C LEU A 471 16.71 16.42 -12.53
N HIS A 472 16.44 17.64 -12.07
CA HIS A 472 17.44 18.58 -11.61
C HIS A 472 17.44 18.66 -10.09
N TRP A 473 18.58 18.34 -9.49
CA TRP A 473 18.73 18.22 -8.04
C TRP A 473 19.67 19.31 -7.51
N ALA A 474 19.20 20.05 -6.52
CA ALA A 474 20.00 21.00 -5.76
C ALA A 474 20.51 20.33 -4.48
N GLN A 475 21.81 20.45 -4.21
CA GLN A 475 22.48 19.70 -3.15
C GLN A 475 22.70 20.55 -1.90
N ALA A 476 22.59 19.91 -0.73
CA ALA A 476 23.12 20.30 0.56
C ALA A 476 24.11 19.22 1.05
N ASP A 477 25.16 19.65 1.75
CA ASP A 477 26.26 18.78 2.15
C ASP A 477 26.23 18.35 3.63
N ASP A 478 25.56 19.12 4.50
CA ASP A 478 25.65 18.90 5.94
C ASP A 478 24.39 18.25 6.53
N VAL A 479 24.62 17.27 7.42
CA VAL A 479 23.61 16.69 8.31
C VAL A 479 23.97 16.96 9.76
N TYR A 480 22.99 17.36 10.56
CA TYR A 480 23.13 17.67 11.97
C TYR A 480 22.30 16.68 12.79
N CYS A 481 22.90 16.07 13.80
CA CYS A 481 22.25 15.04 14.61
C CYS A 481 22.27 15.39 16.10
N PHE A 482 21.15 15.16 16.77
CA PHE A 482 20.92 15.47 18.19
C PHE A 482 20.34 14.26 18.92
N ASP A 483 20.58 14.18 20.23
CA ASP A 483 19.89 13.20 21.08
C ASP A 483 18.39 13.49 21.07
N SER A 484 17.60 12.47 20.80
CA SER A 484 16.15 12.53 20.96
C SER A 484 15.75 12.19 22.40
N SER A 485 14.50 12.46 22.76
CA SER A 485 13.88 11.99 24.00
C SER A 485 13.32 10.58 23.88
N VAL A 486 13.56 9.87 22.77
CA VAL A 486 13.03 8.53 22.53
C VAL A 486 14.08 7.50 22.89
N GLU A 487 13.71 6.60 23.79
CA GLU A 487 14.48 5.41 24.13
C GLU A 487 13.78 4.18 23.54
N ILE A 488 14.55 3.28 22.93
CA ILE A 488 14.02 2.02 22.41
C ILE A 488 14.22 0.93 23.47
N ASP A 489 13.13 0.26 23.83
CA ASP A 489 13.17 -0.93 24.68
C ASP A 489 13.17 -2.22 23.84
N ASP A 490 14.09 -2.30 22.88
CA ASP A 490 14.28 -3.50 22.05
C ASP A 490 15.53 -4.24 22.52
N PRO A 491 15.40 -5.48 23.03
CA PRO A 491 16.53 -6.28 23.52
C PRO A 491 17.52 -6.68 22.41
N THR A 492 17.21 -6.48 21.13
CA THR A 492 18.13 -6.74 20.01
C THR A 492 19.20 -5.64 19.85
N TYR A 493 18.98 -4.45 20.42
CA TYR A 493 20.01 -3.41 20.50
C TYR A 493 21.13 -3.83 21.45
N SER A 494 22.24 -4.27 20.85
CA SER A 494 23.40 -4.80 21.56
C SER A 494 24.46 -3.73 21.88
N SER A 495 24.29 -2.51 21.36
CA SER A 495 25.08 -1.33 21.74
C SER A 495 24.38 -0.60 22.89
N GLY A 496 25.13 -0.25 23.93
CA GLY A 496 24.60 0.36 25.16
C GLY A 496 23.98 1.76 25.02
N ASP A 497 23.74 2.25 23.81
CA ASP A 497 23.02 3.49 23.55
C ASP A 497 21.65 3.16 22.97
N ARG A 498 20.62 3.24 23.82
CA ARG A 498 19.22 3.00 23.48
C ARG A 498 18.52 4.26 22.97
N THR A 499 19.24 5.38 22.93
CA THR A 499 18.68 6.68 22.58
C THR A 499 18.69 6.83 21.07
N LEU A 500 17.54 7.14 20.48
CA LEU A 500 17.48 7.50 19.07
C LEU A 500 18.06 8.90 18.83
N ARG A 501 18.52 9.12 17.61
CA ARG A 501 19.13 10.36 17.14
C ARG A 501 18.21 11.02 16.13
N GLU A 502 17.85 12.28 16.36
CA GLU A 502 17.18 13.08 15.34
C GLU A 502 18.25 13.77 14.47
N CYS A 503 18.34 13.35 13.21
CA CYS A 503 19.22 13.91 12.21
C CYS A 503 18.43 14.75 11.20
N TYR A 504 18.92 15.93 10.83
CA TYR A 504 18.32 16.71 9.75
C TYR A 504 19.36 17.32 8.83
N ALA A 505 18.96 17.53 7.58
CA ALA A 505 19.70 18.33 6.61
C ALA A 505 18.85 19.51 6.16
N GLN A 506 19.44 20.70 6.12
CA GLN A 506 18.78 21.88 5.59
C GLN A 506 18.88 21.88 4.07
N LEU A 507 17.74 21.92 3.40
CA LEU A 507 17.65 21.77 1.96
C LEU A 507 17.66 23.13 1.27
N PRO A 508 18.31 23.24 0.10
CA PRO A 508 18.24 24.46 -0.68
C PRO A 508 16.81 24.68 -1.15
N LEU A 509 16.31 25.90 -0.94
CA LEU A 509 15.10 26.38 -1.57
C LEU A 509 15.46 26.86 -2.98
N SER A 510 14.73 26.37 -3.98
CA SER A 510 14.90 26.85 -5.35
C SER A 510 14.48 28.32 -5.42
N SER A 511 15.25 29.15 -6.13
CA SER A 511 14.88 30.54 -6.43
C SER A 511 13.79 30.66 -7.49
N THR A 512 13.29 29.53 -8.01
CA THR A 512 12.19 29.49 -8.98
C THR A 512 10.85 29.67 -8.29
N ASP A 513 9.88 30.27 -8.98
CA ASP A 513 8.51 30.45 -8.47
C ASP A 513 7.84 29.11 -8.07
N ALA A 514 8.29 27.99 -8.65
CA ALA A 514 7.94 26.65 -8.19
C ALA A 514 8.92 26.20 -7.08
N GLY A 515 8.42 26.04 -5.86
CA GLY A 515 9.18 25.47 -4.75
C GLY A 515 9.52 23.98 -4.96
N PRO A 516 10.46 23.42 -4.19
CA PRO A 516 10.83 22.01 -4.33
C PRO A 516 9.67 21.10 -3.90
N ARG A 517 9.62 19.90 -4.49
CA ARG A 517 8.60 18.87 -4.27
C ARG A 517 9.20 17.57 -3.75
N ARG A 518 10.41 17.26 -4.22
CA ARG A 518 11.12 15.99 -3.96
C ARG A 518 12.35 16.25 -3.12
N PHE A 519 12.59 15.36 -2.16
CA PHE A 519 13.68 15.47 -1.20
C PHE A 519 14.30 14.09 -1.02
N ARG A 520 15.63 13.97 -1.07
CA ARG A 520 16.27 12.65 -0.87
C ARG A 520 17.57 12.73 -0.11
N ALA A 521 17.88 11.65 0.60
CA ALA A 521 19.22 11.29 1.01
C ALA A 521 19.75 10.25 0.01
N LEU A 522 20.90 10.53 -0.61
CA LEU A 522 21.58 9.66 -1.58
C LEU A 522 22.93 9.24 -1.03
N LEU A 523 23.14 7.95 -0.81
CA LEU A 523 24.38 7.42 -0.25
C LEU A 523 25.53 7.45 -1.28
N ARG A 524 26.66 8.09 -0.94
CA ARG A 524 27.81 8.24 -1.85
C ARG A 524 28.64 6.96 -1.97
N GLU A 525 28.85 6.26 -0.86
CA GLU A 525 29.70 5.07 -0.77
C GLU A 525 29.03 4.03 0.14
N SER A 526 29.32 2.75 -0.11
CA SER A 526 28.76 1.66 0.69
C SER A 526 29.28 1.72 2.13
N VAL A 527 28.40 1.38 3.08
CA VAL A 527 28.73 1.35 4.52
C VAL A 527 28.39 -0.04 5.04
N ASP A 528 29.26 -0.63 5.86
CA ASP A 528 29.09 -2.00 6.40
C ASP A 528 28.08 -2.07 7.55
N THR A 529 26.93 -1.43 7.38
CA THR A 529 25.80 -1.46 8.31
C THR A 529 24.49 -1.29 7.54
N LYS A 530 23.37 -1.69 8.16
CA LYS A 530 22.04 -1.65 7.54
C LYS A 530 21.43 -0.27 7.72
N TRP A 531 20.53 0.10 6.80
CA TRP A 531 19.61 1.21 7.06
C TRP A 531 18.65 0.80 8.16
N GLN A 532 18.46 1.65 9.16
CA GLN A 532 17.44 1.54 10.19
C GLN A 532 16.82 2.92 10.45
N ILE A 533 15.62 3.14 9.92
CA ILE A 533 14.94 4.44 9.94
C ILE A 533 13.62 4.27 10.67
N HIS A 534 13.50 4.92 11.82
CA HIS A 534 12.30 4.91 12.64
C HIS A 534 11.27 5.89 12.11
N GLU A 535 11.69 7.11 11.78
CA GLU A 535 10.80 8.12 11.22
C GLU A 535 11.54 8.97 10.18
N MET A 536 10.81 9.45 9.18
CA MET A 536 11.30 10.35 8.14
C MET A 536 10.20 11.35 7.77
N TRP A 537 10.50 12.65 7.81
CA TRP A 537 9.52 13.69 7.48
C TRP A 537 10.17 14.97 6.98
N ILE A 538 9.34 15.87 6.47
CA ILE A 538 9.74 17.23 6.09
C ILE A 538 9.13 18.24 7.06
N ARG A 539 9.94 19.20 7.50
CA ARG A 539 9.48 20.37 8.26
C ARG A 539 10.05 21.65 7.67
N GLY A 540 9.33 22.76 7.86
CA GLY A 540 9.80 24.07 7.44
C GLY A 540 9.34 25.17 8.38
N ALA A 541 9.97 26.35 8.26
CA ALA A 541 9.58 27.56 8.96
C ALA A 541 9.39 28.71 7.96
N SER A 542 8.34 29.50 8.19
CA SER A 542 7.95 30.67 7.38
C SER A 542 8.63 31.96 7.78
#